data_AF-A0AAV5WZ84-F1
#
_entry.id   AF-A0AAV5WZ84-F1
#
_cell.length_a   1.000
_cell.length_b   1.000
_cell.length_c   1.000
_cell.angle_alpha   90.00
_cell.angle_beta   90.00
_cell.angle_gamma   90.00
#
_symmetry.space_group_name_H-M   'P 1'
#
loop_
_entity.id
_entity.type
_entity.pdbx_description
1 polymer ?
#
loop_
_entity_poly.entity_id
_entity_poly.type
_entity_poly.pdbx_seq_one_letter_code
_entity_poly.pdbx_strand_id
1 'polypeptide(L)'
;FLQAMYSFLKRFFSYFFNTQEEKKGEEICYSRSVCVRGAFYGKIYDYMLTKYPDQFSSVVPLTSRARRNFEVNGYDYYFVSENFMREFEVGNEFIEIVTSNGSQFGLTIGGV
;
A
#
# COMPACT_ATOMS: atom_id res chain seq x y z
N PHE A 1 -18.91 14.76 -24.64
CA PHE A 1 -17.50 15.09 -24.35
C PHE A 1 -17.17 14.91 -22.86
N LEU A 2 -17.82 15.66 -21.94
CA LEU A 2 -17.64 15.53 -20.49
C LEU A 2 -17.88 14.12 -19.92
N GLN A 3 -18.90 13.40 -20.42
CA GLN A 3 -19.23 12.06 -19.94
C GLN A 3 -18.24 10.98 -20.40
N ALA A 4 -17.65 11.15 -21.59
CA ALA A 4 -16.58 10.29 -22.09
C ALA A 4 -15.26 10.56 -21.34
N MET A 5 -14.96 11.82 -21.03
CA MET A 5 -13.84 12.23 -20.19
C MET A 5 -14.00 11.68 -18.76
N TYR A 6 -15.20 11.71 -18.20
CA TYR A 6 -15.50 11.14 -16.88
C TYR A 6 -15.37 9.61 -16.85
N SER A 7 -15.86 8.90 -17.86
CA SER A 7 -15.66 7.45 -18.00
C SER A 7 -14.20 7.06 -18.25
N PHE A 8 -13.45 7.89 -18.99
CA PHE A 8 -12.01 7.72 -19.18
C PHE A 8 -11.26 7.92 -17.85
N LEU A 9 -11.53 9.01 -17.13
CA LEU A 9 -10.93 9.31 -15.83
C LEU A 9 -11.26 8.24 -14.78
N LYS A 10 -12.49 7.70 -14.74
CA LYS A 10 -12.86 6.55 -13.88
C LYS A 10 -12.04 5.29 -14.15
N ARG A 11 -11.51 5.14 -15.37
CA ARG A 11 -10.68 4.00 -15.78
C ARG A 11 -9.22 4.14 -15.33
N PHE A 12 -8.73 5.38 -15.17
CA PHE A 12 -7.41 5.68 -14.61
C PHE A 12 -7.44 5.81 -13.08
N PHE A 13 -8.53 6.35 -12.54
CA PHE A 13 -8.78 6.53 -11.12
C PHE A 13 -9.74 5.45 -10.61
N SER A 14 -9.23 4.23 -10.43
CA SER A 14 -9.96 3.23 -9.64
C SER A 14 -9.85 3.62 -8.16
N TYR A 15 -10.64 4.62 -7.75
CA TYR A 15 -10.88 4.86 -6.33
C TYR A 15 -11.86 3.80 -5.86
N PHE A 16 -11.36 2.79 -5.16
CA PHE A 16 -12.21 1.90 -4.40
C PHE A 16 -12.56 2.57 -3.07
N PHE A 17 -13.44 3.58 -3.12
CA PHE A 17 -14.20 3.95 -1.93
C PHE A 17 -15.31 2.91 -1.78
N ASN A 18 -15.14 1.93 -0.89
CA ASN A 18 -16.28 1.17 -0.42
C ASN A 18 -16.68 1.68 0.95
N THR A 19 -17.89 2.24 0.93
CA THR A 19 -18.77 2.62 2.02
C THR A 19 -18.72 1.63 3.18
N GLN A 20 -18.93 2.13 4.40
CA GLN A 20 -19.21 1.33 5.59
C GLN A 20 -20.21 0.22 5.22
N GLU A 21 -19.80 -1.05 5.28
CA GLU A 21 -20.74 -2.16 5.28
C GLU A 21 -21.13 -2.38 6.75
N GLU A 22 -22.28 -1.82 7.14
CA GLU A 22 -22.94 -2.18 8.39
C GLU A 22 -23.32 -3.67 8.34
N LYS A 23 -22.53 -4.52 9.00
CA LYS A 23 -23.02 -5.83 9.41
C LYS A 23 -23.84 -5.66 10.68
N LYS A 24 -25.14 -5.90 10.54
CA LYS A 24 -26.17 -5.83 11.59
C LYS A 24 -25.72 -6.56 12.87
N GLY A 25 -25.29 -5.83 13.90
CA GLY A 25 -25.12 -6.35 15.26
C GLY A 25 -23.86 -5.93 16.03
N GLU A 26 -22.77 -5.56 15.35
CA GLU A 26 -21.52 -5.12 16.00
C GLU A 26 -20.88 -3.98 15.20
N GLU A 27 -20.54 -2.87 15.86
CA GLU A 27 -19.81 -1.76 15.25
C GLU A 27 -18.35 -2.20 15.02
N ILE A 28 -18.05 -2.73 13.83
CA ILE A 28 -16.68 -3.11 13.46
C ILE A 28 -16.00 -1.90 12.82
N CYS A 29 -15.14 -1.22 13.56
CA CYS A 29 -14.24 -0.20 13.00
C CYS A 29 -13.00 -0.89 12.38
N TYR A 30 -12.96 -1.00 11.05
CA TYR A 30 -11.76 -1.40 10.33
C TYR A 30 -11.33 -0.31 9.34
N SER A 31 -10.03 -0.04 9.28
CA SER A 31 -9.45 0.83 8.27
C SER A 31 -9.37 0.08 6.93
N ARG A 32 -9.87 0.67 5.85
CA ARG A 32 -9.82 0.10 4.51
C ARG A 32 -8.62 0.66 3.74
N SER A 33 -7.77 -0.20 3.20
CA SER A 33 -6.64 0.20 2.36
C SER A 33 -7.11 0.89 1.08
N VAL A 34 -6.41 1.95 0.67
CA VAL A 34 -6.68 2.69 -0.57
C VAL A 34 -5.51 2.50 -1.53
N CYS A 35 -5.79 2.04 -2.75
CA CYS A 35 -4.80 1.92 -3.82
C CYS A 35 -4.99 3.07 -4.82
N VAL A 36 -4.01 3.98 -4.90
CA VAL A 36 -4.01 5.06 -5.89
C VAL A 36 -3.22 4.61 -7.11
N ARG A 37 -3.86 4.62 -8.30
CA ARG A 37 -3.22 4.27 -9.58
C ARG A 37 -3.52 5.34 -10.63
N GLY A 38 -2.78 5.28 -11.74
CA GLY A 38 -2.97 6.16 -12.91
C GLY A 38 -2.10 7.42 -12.91
N ALA A 39 -2.41 8.33 -13.84
CA ALA A 39 -1.69 9.60 -13.95
C ALA A 39 -1.85 10.43 -12.67
N PHE A 40 -0.79 11.12 -12.26
CA PHE A 40 -0.76 11.96 -11.04
C PHE A 40 -0.96 11.20 -9.72
N TYR A 41 -0.82 9.87 -9.69
CA TYR A 41 -0.95 9.08 -8.45
C TYR A 41 -0.09 9.65 -7.31
N GLY A 42 1.16 10.04 -7.59
CA GLY A 42 2.06 10.62 -6.58
C GLY A 42 1.52 11.92 -5.98
N LYS A 43 0.99 12.84 -6.80
CA LYS A 43 0.42 14.10 -6.29
C LYS A 43 -0.83 13.86 -5.44
N ILE A 44 -1.64 12.89 -5.81
CA ILE A 44 -2.84 12.52 -5.06
C ILE A 44 -2.45 11.88 -3.73
N TYR A 45 -1.47 10.97 -3.77
CA TYR A 45 -0.92 10.33 -2.60
C TYR A 45 -0.36 11.36 -1.60
N ASP A 46 0.49 12.26 -2.07
CA ASP A 46 1.06 13.35 -1.26
C ASP A 46 -0.04 14.26 -0.69
N TYR A 47 -1.06 14.57 -1.49
CA TYR A 47 -2.20 15.37 -1.04
C TYR A 47 -2.98 14.68 0.07
N MET A 48 -3.23 13.37 -0.02
CA MET A 48 -3.93 12.60 1.02
C MET A 48 -3.18 12.63 2.34
N LEU A 49 -1.89 12.31 2.31
CA LEU A 49 -1.05 12.28 3.52
C LEU A 49 -0.91 13.66 4.16
N THR A 50 -0.79 14.71 3.35
CA THR A 50 -0.63 16.08 3.86
C THR A 50 -1.94 16.67 4.37
N LYS A 51 -3.05 16.44 3.65
CA LYS A 51 -4.33 17.09 3.95
C LYS A 51 -5.12 16.37 5.04
N TYR A 52 -4.97 15.04 5.14
CA TYR A 52 -5.74 14.19 6.04
C TYR A 52 -4.82 13.20 6.80
N PRO A 53 -3.83 13.70 7.57
CA PRO A 53 -2.84 12.86 8.24
C PRO A 53 -3.47 11.92 9.29
N ASP A 54 -4.61 12.30 9.88
CA ASP A 54 -5.32 11.48 10.87
C ASP A 54 -6.11 10.32 10.23
N GLN A 55 -6.26 10.31 8.90
CA GLN A 55 -7.05 9.32 8.16
C GLN A 55 -6.20 8.45 7.24
N PHE A 56 -5.04 8.95 6.78
CA PHE A 56 -4.17 8.26 5.84
C PHE A 56 -2.75 8.16 6.36
N SER A 57 -2.19 6.95 6.30
CA SER A 57 -0.78 6.68 6.52
C SER A 57 -0.20 5.92 5.33
N SER A 58 1.10 6.10 5.11
CA SER A 58 1.86 5.30 4.17
C SER A 58 2.19 3.94 4.76
N VAL A 59 2.04 2.87 3.99
CA VAL A 59 2.59 1.57 4.36
C VAL A 59 4.06 1.50 3.92
N VAL A 60 4.94 1.07 4.82
CA VAL A 60 6.36 0.88 4.53
C VAL A 60 6.58 -0.59 4.12
N PRO A 61 7.03 -0.87 2.88
CA PRO A 61 7.23 -2.23 2.40
C PRO A 61 8.47 -2.89 3.03
N LEU A 62 8.49 -4.22 3.00
CA LEU A 62 9.66 -5.03 3.38
C LEU A 62 10.55 -5.31 2.18
N THR A 63 11.85 -5.46 2.41
CA THR A 63 12.78 -5.93 1.39
C THR A 63 13.93 -6.75 1.97
N SER A 64 14.37 -7.78 1.24
CA SER A 64 15.63 -8.48 1.54
C SER A 64 16.88 -7.81 0.96
N ARG A 65 16.69 -6.74 0.17
CA ARG A 65 17.79 -5.99 -0.42
C ARG A 65 18.64 -5.35 0.69
N ALA A 66 19.96 -5.31 0.50
CA ALA A 66 20.82 -4.53 1.39
C ALA A 66 20.46 -3.03 1.37
N ARG A 67 20.37 -2.44 2.57
CA ARG A 67 20.16 -1.00 2.76
C ARG A 67 21.33 -0.21 2.19
N ARG A 68 21.05 0.86 1.44
CA ARG A 68 22.05 1.83 0.98
C ARG A 68 22.31 2.88 2.07
N ASN A 69 23.46 3.55 1.99
CA ASN A 69 23.90 4.49 3.03
C ASN A 69 22.91 5.63 3.31
N PHE A 70 22.18 6.10 2.29
CA PHE A 70 21.22 7.20 2.39
C PHE A 70 19.79 6.76 2.76
N GLU A 71 19.53 5.44 2.81
CA GLU A 71 18.20 4.91 3.11
C GLU A 71 18.02 4.71 4.62
N VAL A 72 16.80 4.91 5.13
CA VAL A 72 16.45 4.77 6.53
C VAL A 72 15.51 3.58 6.71
N ASN A 73 15.89 2.65 7.59
CA ASN A 73 15.07 1.49 7.91
C ASN A 73 13.77 1.92 8.61
N GLY A 74 12.63 1.38 8.15
CA GLY A 74 11.30 1.74 8.64
C GLY A 74 10.76 3.06 8.06
N TYR A 75 11.50 3.70 7.15
CA TYR A 75 11.01 4.85 6.38
C TYR A 75 10.97 4.52 4.89
N ASP A 76 12.11 4.14 4.30
CA ASP A 76 12.16 3.75 2.89
C ASP A 76 11.64 2.31 2.70
N TYR A 77 12.19 1.39 3.50
CA TYR A 77 11.80 -0.01 3.58
C TYR A 77 12.10 -0.54 4.99
N TYR A 78 11.45 -1.64 5.36
CA TYR A 78 11.98 -2.54 6.37
C TYR A 78 12.96 -3.50 5.72
N PHE A 79 14.26 -3.28 5.99
CA PHE A 79 15.34 -4.11 5.48
C PHE A 79 15.49 -5.34 6.36
N VAL A 80 15.01 -6.48 5.86
CA VAL A 80 14.96 -7.75 6.58
C VAL A 80 15.86 -8.79 5.90
N SER A 81 16.07 -9.93 6.55
CA SER A 81 16.83 -11.03 5.94
C SER A 81 15.99 -11.82 4.93
N GLU A 82 16.64 -12.53 4.00
CA GLU A 82 15.95 -13.46 3.09
C GLU A 82 15.24 -14.60 3.85
N ASN A 83 15.79 -15.04 4.98
CA ASN A 83 15.14 -16.06 5.79
C ASN A 83 13.83 -15.55 6.38
N PHE A 84 13.80 -14.30 6.87
CA PHE A 84 12.58 -13.67 7.34
C PHE A 84 11.53 -13.54 6.22
N MET A 85 11.95 -13.11 5.02
CA MET A 85 11.04 -13.06 3.87
C MET A 85 10.46 -14.45 3.55
N ARG A 86 11.28 -15.50 3.58
CA ARG A 86 10.83 -16.88 3.36
C ARG A 86 9.83 -17.35 4.43
N GLU A 87 10.08 -17.04 5.70
CA GLU A 87 9.17 -17.38 6.79
C GLU A 87 7.80 -16.71 6.62
N PHE A 88 7.78 -15.43 6.25
CA PHE A 88 6.54 -14.70 5.96
C PHE A 88 5.82 -15.21 4.71
N GLU A 89 6.58 -15.59 3.67
CA GLU A 89 6.02 -16.19 2.45
C GLU A 89 5.34 -17.53 2.76
N VAL A 90 6.00 -18.40 3.55
CA VAL A 90 5.41 -19.68 4.00
C VAL A 90 4.18 -19.45 4.89
N GLY A 91 4.18 -18.38 5.68
CA GLY A 91 3.05 -17.98 6.52
C GLY A 91 1.87 -17.37 5.75
N ASN A 92 2.00 -17.10 4.45
CA ASN A 92 1.02 -16.31 3.66
C ASN A 92 0.74 -14.91 4.26
N GLU A 93 1.76 -14.29 4.84
CA GLU A 93 1.63 -12.98 5.50
C GLU A 93 1.67 -11.79 4.51
N PHE A 94 2.13 -12.03 3.29
CA PHE A 94 2.20 -11.01 2.25
C PHE A 94 0.88 -10.89 1.46
N ILE A 95 0.43 -9.66 1.26
CA ILE A 95 -0.59 -9.32 0.25
C ILE A 95 0.04 -9.38 -1.15
N GLU A 96 1.26 -8.86 -1.26
CA GLU A 96 2.01 -8.79 -2.51
C GLU A 96 3.48 -9.06 -2.20
N ILE A 97 4.11 -9.90 -3.02
CA ILE A 97 5.55 -10.13 -2.99
C ILE A 97 6.08 -10.20 -4.43
N VAL A 98 7.22 -9.56 -4.67
CA VAL A 98 7.90 -9.53 -5.97
C VAL A 98 9.38 -9.76 -5.77
N THR A 99 10.00 -10.48 -6.70
CA THR A 99 11.45 -10.65 -6.75
C THR A 99 12.03 -9.81 -7.88
N SER A 100 13.04 -9.00 -7.59
CA SER A 100 13.72 -8.16 -8.56
C SER A 100 15.22 -8.11 -8.28
N ASN A 101 16.04 -8.34 -9.30
CA ASN A 101 17.50 -8.35 -9.20
C ASN A 101 18.05 -9.23 -8.05
N GLY A 102 17.40 -10.37 -7.81
CA GLY A 102 17.79 -11.30 -6.75
C GLY A 102 17.37 -10.90 -5.33
N SER A 103 16.69 -9.77 -5.15
CA SER A 103 16.11 -9.36 -3.85
C SER A 103 14.59 -9.45 -3.89
N GLN A 104 13.99 -9.75 -2.74
CA GLN A 104 12.53 -9.79 -2.57
C GLN A 104 12.03 -8.46 -2.00
N PHE A 105 10.81 -8.08 -2.39
CA PHE A 105 10.08 -6.92 -1.91
C PHE A 105 8.65 -7.34 -1.61
N GLY A 106 8.13 -7.00 -0.44
CA GLY A 106 6.82 -7.47 0.01
C GLY A 106 6.01 -6.41 0.74
N LEU A 107 4.69 -6.54 0.66
CA LEU A 107 3.70 -5.73 1.37
C LEU A 107 2.85 -6.64 2.26
N THR A 108 2.71 -6.31 3.54
CA THR A 108 1.92 -7.07 4.53
C THR A 108 0.66 -6.30 4.93
N ILE A 109 -0.33 -6.98 5.51
CA ILE A 109 -1.61 -6.38 5.95
C ILE A 109 -1.44 -5.41 7.13
N GLY A 110 -0.50 -5.69 8.05
CA GLY A 110 -0.32 -4.93 9.29
C GLY A 110 0.92 -4.04 9.36
N GLY A 111 1.73 -3.98 8.30
CA GLY A 111 3.12 -3.55 8.46
C GLY A 111 3.94 -4.61 9.21
N VAL A 112 5.08 -4.22 9.78
CA VAL A 112 5.91 -5.06 10.66
C VAL A 112 5.60 -4.72 12.11
#